data_AF-A0A1Z5SQ19-F1
#
_entry.id   AF-A0A1Z5SQ19-F1
#
_cell.length_a   1.000
_cell.length_b   1.000
_cell.length_c   1.000
_cell.angle_alpha   90.00
_cell.angle_beta   90.00
_cell.angle_gamma   90.00
#
_symmetry.space_group_name_H-M   'P 1'
#
loop_
_entity.id
_entity.type
_entity.pdbx_description
1 polymer ?
#
loop_
_entity_poly.entity_id
_entity_poly.type
_entity_poly.pdbx_seq_one_letter_code
_entity_poly.pdbx_strand_id
1 'polypeptide(L)'
;MDSAELAKNELTKDMVINGDTHTGWLGPDIHFLAASIKDGKEFSWVCTHKDDRDVDEGWSEPGDHEDACRILEGWDPAVHTIVRMTPPEKLIDWKLVYRDPLPTWISPKARISLIGDAAHPFLPTSIQGASQAMEDGACIAVCLELAGKQKAPLALKAFEAMRYDRVKAAQKTGETTRDKWHKADFDRVKKDPESIKLKREEWILNHDAEAHAYQNWSKVIASLQH
;
A
#
# COMPACT_ATOMS: atom_id res chain seq x y z
N MET A 1 16.43 7.90 2.33
CA MET A 1 17.84 8.36 2.37
C MET A 1 17.93 9.69 3.09
N ASP A 2 19.13 10.10 3.52
CA ASP A 2 19.38 11.45 4.01
C ASP A 2 19.20 12.46 2.85
N SER A 3 18.63 13.63 3.13
CA SER A 3 18.26 14.63 2.13
C SER A 3 19.28 15.76 1.92
N ALA A 4 20.39 15.77 2.67
CA ALA A 4 21.29 16.93 2.71
C ALA A 4 21.89 17.29 1.33
N GLU A 5 22.16 16.29 0.49
CA GLU A 5 22.60 16.53 -0.88
C GLU A 5 21.45 17.00 -1.79
N LEU A 6 20.24 16.47 -1.61
CA LEU A 6 19.06 16.94 -2.36
C LEU A 6 18.77 18.43 -2.10
N ALA A 7 19.02 18.89 -0.87
CA ALA A 7 18.84 20.29 -0.49
C ALA A 7 19.81 21.26 -1.20
N LYS A 8 20.94 20.76 -1.73
CA LYS A 8 21.94 21.54 -2.44
C LYS A 8 21.71 21.61 -3.95
N ASN A 9 20.79 20.80 -4.48
CA ASN A 9 20.54 20.68 -5.91
C ASN A 9 19.26 21.45 -6.30
N GLU A 10 19.37 22.33 -7.30
CA GLU A 10 18.27 23.20 -7.74
C GLU A 10 17.01 22.46 -8.20
N LEU A 11 17.15 21.22 -8.70
CA LEU A 11 16.02 20.41 -9.18
C LEU A 11 15.27 19.70 -8.05
N THR A 12 15.88 19.55 -6.88
CA THR A 12 15.33 18.74 -5.78
C THR A 12 15.17 19.51 -4.47
N LYS A 13 15.82 20.67 -4.32
CA LYS A 13 15.84 21.43 -3.07
C LYS A 13 14.44 21.75 -2.54
N ASP A 14 13.52 22.17 -3.42
CA ASP A 14 12.18 22.61 -3.01
C ASP A 14 11.35 21.46 -2.43
N MET A 15 11.75 20.21 -2.68
CA MET A 15 11.11 19.03 -2.12
C MET A 15 11.52 18.76 -0.66
N VAL A 16 12.61 19.37 -0.17
CA VAL A 16 13.21 19.02 1.15
C VAL A 16 13.46 20.22 2.06
N ILE A 17 13.55 21.45 1.55
CA ILE A 17 13.93 22.62 2.38
C ILE A 17 12.76 23.30 3.10
N ASN A 18 11.51 23.02 2.71
CA ASN A 18 10.31 23.67 3.24
C ASN A 18 9.42 22.71 4.04
N GLY A 19 10.04 21.74 4.72
CA GLY A 19 9.36 20.68 5.46
C GLY A 19 8.99 19.47 4.59
N ASP A 20 8.02 18.70 5.08
CA ASP A 20 7.59 17.45 4.43
C ASP A 20 6.74 17.72 3.19
N THR A 21 7.09 17.06 2.09
CA THR A 21 6.43 17.18 0.79
C THR A 21 6.05 15.81 0.25
N HIS A 22 5.09 15.78 -0.67
CA HIS A 22 4.74 14.59 -1.43
C HIS A 22 4.53 14.99 -2.90
N THR A 23 5.33 14.42 -3.79
CA THR A 23 5.34 14.73 -5.22
C THR A 23 5.16 13.45 -6.02
N GLY A 24 4.32 13.50 -7.05
CA GLY A 24 4.07 12.37 -7.94
C GLY A 24 4.24 12.76 -9.40
N TRP A 25 4.99 11.95 -10.14
CA TRP A 25 5.06 11.98 -11.59
C TRP A 25 4.31 10.76 -12.13
N LEU A 26 3.39 11.00 -13.05
CA LEU A 26 2.51 9.98 -13.60
C LEU A 26 2.72 9.90 -15.11
N GLY A 27 2.79 8.67 -15.63
CA GLY A 27 2.87 8.40 -17.06
C GLY A 27 2.18 7.09 -17.43
N PRO A 28 2.14 6.75 -18.73
CA PRO A 28 1.55 5.50 -19.19
C PRO A 28 2.26 4.30 -18.57
N ASP A 29 1.54 3.44 -17.84
CA ASP A 29 2.07 2.23 -17.19
C ASP A 29 3.21 2.43 -16.16
N ILE A 30 3.53 3.67 -15.80
CA ILE A 30 4.59 3.99 -14.85
C ILE A 30 4.22 5.19 -13.98
N HIS A 31 4.61 5.14 -12.71
CA HIS A 31 4.52 6.29 -11.82
C HIS A 31 5.70 6.33 -10.86
N PHE A 32 6.09 7.54 -10.50
CA PHE A 32 7.15 7.84 -9.56
C PHE A 32 6.59 8.70 -8.44
N LEU A 33 6.61 8.21 -7.20
CA LEU A 33 6.18 8.96 -6.03
C LEU A 33 7.40 9.24 -5.16
N ALA A 34 7.52 10.46 -4.69
CA ALA A 34 8.58 10.87 -3.79
C ALA A 34 8.01 11.65 -2.62
N ALA A 35 8.59 11.43 -1.44
CA ALA A 35 8.20 12.11 -0.23
C ALA A 35 9.43 12.52 0.57
N SER A 36 9.40 13.74 1.09
CA SER A 36 10.26 14.12 2.20
C SER A 36 9.52 13.91 3.51
N ILE A 37 10.25 13.45 4.52
CA ILE A 37 9.75 13.12 5.85
C ILE A 37 10.71 13.66 6.91
N LYS A 38 10.21 13.77 8.15
CA LYS A 38 10.97 14.27 9.31
C LYS A 38 11.44 15.71 9.12
N ASP A 39 10.52 16.57 8.71
CA ASP A 39 10.75 17.98 8.42
C ASP A 39 11.79 18.15 7.30
N GLY A 40 11.59 17.41 6.21
CA GLY A 40 12.44 17.44 5.03
C GLY A 40 13.76 16.66 5.14
N LYS A 41 14.16 16.20 6.34
CA LYS A 41 15.50 15.63 6.61
C LYS A 41 15.74 14.28 5.95
N GLU A 42 14.70 13.49 5.77
CA GLU A 42 14.77 12.21 5.07
C GLU A 42 13.91 12.24 3.82
N PHE A 43 14.31 11.47 2.82
CA PHE A 43 13.62 11.40 1.53
C PHE A 43 13.44 9.95 1.09
N SER A 44 12.25 9.59 0.63
CA SER A 44 11.97 8.28 0.05
C SER A 44 11.27 8.44 -1.29
N TRP A 45 11.46 7.48 -2.17
CA TRP A 45 10.72 7.41 -3.42
C TRP A 45 10.42 5.97 -3.79
N VAL A 46 9.41 5.80 -4.63
CA VAL A 46 9.06 4.52 -5.25
C VAL A 46 8.72 4.79 -6.72
N CYS A 47 9.32 4.00 -7.60
CA CYS A 47 8.89 3.91 -8.98
C CYS A 47 8.19 2.57 -9.16
N THR A 48 7.01 2.57 -9.76
CA THR A 48 6.36 1.34 -10.19
C THR A 48 6.16 1.40 -11.68
N HIS A 49 6.71 0.41 -12.35
CA HIS A 49 6.67 0.21 -13.79
C HIS A 49 6.26 -1.23 -14.11
N LYS A 50 5.96 -1.52 -15.37
CA LYS A 50 5.83 -2.91 -15.84
C LYS A 50 7.19 -3.59 -15.81
N ASP A 51 7.21 -4.82 -15.33
CA ASP A 51 8.37 -5.69 -15.41
C ASP A 51 8.00 -6.95 -16.19
N ASP A 52 8.59 -7.13 -17.36
CA ASP A 52 8.41 -8.28 -18.23
C ASP A 52 9.46 -9.38 -17.98
N ARG A 53 10.36 -9.18 -16.99
CA ARG A 53 11.39 -10.16 -16.65
C ARG A 53 10.78 -11.35 -15.90
N ASP A 54 11.09 -12.54 -16.41
CA ASP A 54 10.73 -13.82 -15.78
C ASP A 54 11.78 -14.18 -14.71
N VAL A 55 11.86 -13.36 -13.65
CA VAL A 55 12.71 -13.62 -12.48
C VAL A 55 11.90 -14.37 -11.42
N ASP A 56 12.55 -15.33 -10.76
CA ASP A 56 12.04 -16.03 -9.57
C ASP A 56 11.53 -15.03 -8.51
N GLU A 57 10.59 -15.44 -7.65
CA GLU A 57 10.05 -14.63 -6.53
C GLU A 57 11.12 -14.36 -5.44
N GLY A 58 12.22 -13.71 -5.83
CA GLY A 58 13.31 -13.26 -4.98
C GLY A 58 12.88 -12.02 -4.19
N TRP A 59 13.03 -12.11 -2.88
CA TRP A 59 12.78 -10.99 -1.99
C TRP A 59 13.92 -9.97 -2.17
N SER A 60 13.61 -8.82 -2.78
CA SER A 60 14.47 -7.63 -2.98
C SER A 60 15.83 -7.89 -3.65
N GLU A 61 16.04 -7.35 -4.85
CA GLU A 61 17.35 -7.32 -5.51
C GLU A 61 17.99 -5.94 -5.36
N PRO A 62 19.33 -5.84 -5.30
CA PRO A 62 20.01 -4.56 -5.45
C PRO A 62 19.58 -3.93 -6.78
N GLY A 63 19.03 -2.71 -6.73
CA GLY A 63 18.65 -2.01 -7.94
C GLY A 63 19.86 -1.39 -8.62
N ASP A 64 19.75 -1.19 -9.93
CA ASP A 64 20.78 -0.55 -10.76
C ASP A 64 20.30 0.85 -11.22
N HIS A 65 21.16 1.85 -11.05
CA HIS A 65 20.84 3.23 -11.40
C HIS A 65 20.63 3.43 -12.89
N GLU A 66 21.39 2.74 -13.74
CA GLU A 66 21.30 2.90 -15.19
C GLU A 66 20.06 2.22 -15.74
N ASP A 67 19.69 1.05 -15.20
CA ASP A 67 18.42 0.40 -15.53
C ASP A 67 17.22 1.26 -15.07
N ALA A 68 17.25 1.80 -13.84
CA ALA A 68 16.22 2.73 -13.37
C ALA A 68 16.12 4.00 -14.24
N CYS A 69 17.27 4.58 -14.64
CA CYS A 69 17.29 5.74 -15.53
C CYS A 69 16.79 5.41 -16.94
N ARG A 70 17.04 4.19 -17.45
CA ARG A 70 16.55 3.72 -18.75
C ARG A 70 15.03 3.57 -18.75
N ILE A 71 14.46 3.02 -17.68
CA ILE A 71 13.00 2.92 -17.49
C ILE A 71 12.35 4.31 -17.48
N LEU A 72 13.06 5.30 -16.96
CA LEU A 72 12.61 6.68 -16.83
C LEU A 72 13.05 7.57 -18.00
N GLU A 73 13.50 7.02 -19.13
CA GLU A 73 13.94 7.83 -20.27
C GLU A 73 12.85 8.82 -20.74
N GLY A 74 13.22 10.09 -20.89
CA GLY A 74 12.30 11.16 -21.27
C GLY A 74 11.44 11.72 -20.13
N TRP A 75 11.66 11.28 -18.88
CA TRP A 75 11.01 11.84 -17.70
C TRP A 75 11.68 13.14 -17.24
N ASP A 76 11.05 13.79 -16.26
CA ASP A 76 11.52 15.01 -15.63
C ASP A 76 12.98 14.87 -15.15
N PRO A 77 13.90 15.81 -15.48
CA PRO A 77 15.28 15.80 -14.98
C PRO A 77 15.41 15.69 -13.45
N ALA A 78 14.41 16.16 -12.69
CA ALA A 78 14.38 15.99 -11.24
C ALA A 78 14.28 14.51 -10.84
N VAL A 79 13.50 13.69 -11.57
CA VAL A 79 13.38 12.24 -11.32
C VAL A 79 14.71 11.54 -11.53
N HIS A 80 15.39 11.81 -12.65
CA HIS A 80 16.74 11.28 -12.90
C HIS A 80 17.75 11.68 -11.83
N THR A 81 17.67 12.93 -11.37
CA THR A 81 18.52 13.46 -10.31
C THR A 81 18.29 12.72 -8.99
N ILE A 82 17.03 12.52 -8.59
CA ILE A 82 16.66 11.76 -7.39
C ILE A 82 17.22 10.33 -7.45
N VAL A 83 17.03 9.64 -8.58
CA VAL A 83 17.54 8.28 -8.78
C VAL A 83 19.06 8.26 -8.63
N ARG A 84 19.79 9.10 -9.36
CA ARG A 84 21.27 9.15 -9.33
C ARG A 84 21.85 9.55 -7.96
N MET A 85 21.11 10.31 -7.17
CA MET A 85 21.51 10.70 -5.81
C MET A 85 21.15 9.65 -4.75
N THR A 86 20.42 8.60 -5.12
CA THR A 86 20.11 7.49 -4.21
C THR A 86 21.39 6.68 -3.94
N PRO A 87 21.79 6.47 -2.69
CA PRO A 87 22.94 5.63 -2.38
C PRO A 87 22.75 4.21 -2.95
N PRO A 88 23.74 3.62 -3.65
CA PRO A 88 23.59 2.32 -4.32
C PRO A 88 23.09 1.20 -3.39
N GLU A 89 23.53 1.19 -2.14
CA GLU A 89 23.12 0.21 -1.14
C GLU A 89 21.67 0.39 -0.64
N LYS A 90 21.02 1.49 -1.02
CA LYS A 90 19.62 1.82 -0.68
C LYS A 90 18.68 1.79 -1.87
N LEU A 91 19.21 1.55 -3.08
CA LEU A 91 18.40 1.32 -4.27
C LEU A 91 18.02 -0.16 -4.31
N ILE A 92 16.72 -0.43 -4.24
CA ILE A 92 16.18 -1.78 -4.21
C ILE A 92 15.16 -1.89 -5.33
N ASP A 93 15.25 -2.97 -6.10
CA ASP A 93 14.22 -3.39 -7.04
C ASP A 93 13.48 -4.60 -6.46
N TRP A 94 12.16 -4.54 -6.41
CA TRP A 94 11.34 -5.64 -5.91
C TRP A 94 10.10 -5.85 -6.77
N LYS A 95 9.84 -7.12 -7.08
CA LYS A 95 8.67 -7.52 -7.85
C LYS A 95 7.40 -7.35 -7.01
N LEU A 96 6.43 -6.61 -7.54
CA LEU A 96 5.12 -6.50 -6.92
C LEU A 96 4.32 -7.78 -7.16
N VAL A 97 4.06 -8.53 -6.10
CA VAL A 97 3.24 -9.75 -6.16
C VAL A 97 1.82 -9.42 -5.69
N TYR A 98 0.89 -9.48 -6.63
CA TYR A 98 -0.54 -9.39 -6.35
C TYR A 98 -1.17 -10.78 -6.41
N ARG A 99 -2.09 -11.07 -5.49
CA ARG A 99 -2.87 -12.31 -5.47
C ARG A 99 -4.34 -11.98 -5.27
N ASP A 100 -5.19 -12.71 -5.98
CA ASP A 100 -6.63 -12.64 -5.76
C ASP A 100 -6.96 -13.01 -4.30
N PRO A 101 -8.04 -12.46 -3.71
CA PRO A 101 -8.47 -12.81 -2.37
C PRO A 101 -8.59 -14.33 -2.17
N LEU A 102 -7.94 -14.84 -1.12
CA LEU A 102 -8.08 -16.25 -0.74
C LEU A 102 -9.55 -16.59 -0.44
N PRO A 103 -10.02 -17.82 -0.73
CA PRO A 103 -11.40 -18.20 -0.42
C PRO A 103 -11.75 -18.12 1.07
N THR A 104 -10.76 -18.29 1.93
CA THR A 104 -10.84 -18.18 3.39
C THR A 104 -9.45 -17.92 3.96
N TRP A 105 -9.38 -17.25 5.11
CA TRP A 105 -8.15 -17.00 5.87
C TRP A 105 -7.97 -18.01 7.00
N ILE A 106 -8.99 -18.82 7.32
CA ILE A 106 -8.98 -19.73 8.46
C ILE A 106 -8.74 -21.19 8.03
N SER A 107 -7.97 -21.90 8.84
CA SER A 107 -7.79 -23.35 8.65
C SER A 107 -9.11 -24.13 8.83
N PRO A 108 -9.23 -25.37 8.32
CA PRO A 108 -10.46 -26.16 8.43
C PRO A 108 -10.98 -26.39 9.86
N LYS A 109 -10.08 -26.42 10.85
CA LYS A 109 -10.44 -26.55 12.28
C LYS A 109 -10.61 -25.20 12.99
N ALA A 110 -10.46 -24.09 12.27
CA ALA A 110 -10.49 -22.71 12.76
C ALA A 110 -9.60 -22.51 14.01
N ARG A 111 -8.33 -22.93 13.89
CA ARG A 111 -7.31 -22.73 14.95
C ARG A 111 -6.05 -22.00 14.47
N ILE A 112 -6.04 -21.65 13.20
CA ILE A 112 -4.99 -20.90 12.51
C ILE A 112 -5.74 -19.92 11.62
N SER A 113 -5.30 -18.65 11.63
CA SER A 113 -5.77 -17.60 10.73
C SER A 113 -4.58 -16.94 10.07
N LEU A 114 -4.73 -16.58 8.80
CA LEU A 114 -3.84 -15.65 8.10
C LEU A 114 -4.32 -14.21 8.39
N ILE A 115 -3.38 -13.26 8.49
CA ILE A 115 -3.63 -11.82 8.63
C ILE A 115 -2.57 -11.04 7.85
N GLY A 116 -2.81 -9.76 7.56
CA GLY A 116 -1.88 -8.92 6.79
C GLY A 116 -1.57 -9.49 5.41
N ASP A 117 -0.37 -9.22 4.90
CA ASP A 117 0.05 -9.64 3.55
C ASP A 117 -0.01 -11.16 3.30
N ALA A 118 0.02 -11.98 4.36
CA ALA A 118 -0.17 -13.43 4.23
C ALA A 118 -1.61 -13.81 3.83
N ALA A 119 -2.60 -12.98 4.18
CA ALA A 119 -4.00 -13.16 3.81
C ALA A 119 -4.42 -12.31 2.60
N HIS A 120 -3.88 -11.10 2.51
CA HIS A 120 -4.34 -10.07 1.58
C HIS A 120 -3.18 -9.16 1.17
N PRO A 121 -2.34 -9.54 0.20
CA PRO A 121 -1.28 -8.66 -0.29
C PRO A 121 -1.87 -7.48 -1.08
N PHE A 122 -1.48 -6.25 -0.71
CA PHE A 122 -1.96 -5.02 -1.35
C PHE A 122 -0.98 -4.52 -2.41
N LEU A 123 -1.51 -3.89 -3.46
CA LEU A 123 -0.69 -2.99 -4.27
C LEU A 123 -0.33 -1.74 -3.44
N PRO A 124 0.92 -1.24 -3.51
CA PRO A 124 1.33 -0.04 -2.78
C PRO A 124 0.44 1.19 -3.03
N THR A 125 -0.15 1.28 -4.23
CA THR A 125 -1.10 2.32 -4.64
C THR A 125 -2.40 2.37 -3.81
N SER A 126 -2.66 1.37 -2.95
CA SER A 126 -3.75 1.41 -1.99
C SER A 126 -3.43 2.26 -0.75
N ILE A 127 -2.16 2.31 -0.33
CA ILE A 127 -1.71 2.93 0.93
C ILE A 127 -2.46 2.36 2.15
N GLN A 128 -2.87 1.08 2.09
CA GLN A 128 -3.74 0.48 3.11
C GLN A 128 -3.25 -0.85 3.69
N GLY A 129 -2.29 -1.55 3.09
CA GLY A 129 -1.87 -2.87 3.55
C GLY A 129 -1.50 -2.92 5.05
N ALA A 130 -0.61 -2.03 5.50
CA ALA A 130 -0.22 -1.94 6.90
C ALA A 130 -1.39 -1.59 7.84
N SER A 131 -2.22 -0.62 7.45
CA SER A 131 -3.41 -0.23 8.24
C SER A 131 -4.40 -1.39 8.35
N GLN A 132 -4.66 -2.12 7.28
CA GLN A 132 -5.56 -3.29 7.30
C GLN A 132 -4.99 -4.44 8.13
N ALA A 133 -3.68 -4.66 8.10
CA ALA A 133 -3.03 -5.63 8.99
C ALA A 133 -3.16 -5.25 10.48
N MET A 134 -3.06 -3.95 10.81
CA MET A 134 -3.32 -3.47 12.16
C MET A 134 -4.79 -3.63 12.57
N GLU A 135 -5.73 -3.30 11.69
CA GLU A 135 -7.16 -3.53 11.91
C GLU A 135 -7.47 -5.03 12.13
N ASP A 136 -6.77 -5.93 11.43
CA ASP A 136 -6.93 -7.37 11.65
C ASP A 136 -6.52 -7.77 13.06
N GLY A 137 -5.36 -7.29 13.52
CA GLY A 137 -4.84 -7.56 14.86
C GLY A 137 -5.79 -7.06 15.96
N ALA A 138 -6.37 -5.88 15.79
CA ALA A 138 -7.36 -5.35 16.73
C ALA A 138 -8.64 -6.20 16.73
N CYS A 139 -9.20 -6.49 15.54
CA CYS A 139 -10.45 -7.22 15.41
C CYS A 139 -10.35 -8.66 15.94
N ILE A 140 -9.27 -9.38 15.62
CA ILE A 140 -9.09 -10.77 16.07
C ILE A 140 -8.93 -10.84 17.59
N ALA A 141 -8.26 -9.85 18.21
CA ALA A 141 -8.08 -9.78 19.65
C ALA A 141 -9.44 -9.63 20.38
N VAL A 142 -10.28 -8.70 19.93
CA VAL A 142 -11.64 -8.51 20.46
C VAL A 142 -12.49 -9.77 20.28
N CYS A 143 -12.43 -10.40 19.11
CA CYS A 143 -13.17 -11.63 18.85
C CYS A 143 -12.75 -12.77 19.80
N LEU A 144 -11.45 -12.90 20.08
CA LEU A 144 -10.91 -13.91 21.01
C LEU A 144 -11.34 -13.63 22.46
N GLU A 145 -11.35 -12.37 22.88
CA GLU A 145 -11.84 -11.94 24.18
C GLU A 145 -13.32 -12.32 24.36
N LEU A 146 -14.18 -11.87 23.45
CA LEU A 146 -15.63 -12.05 23.53
C LEU A 146 -16.07 -13.52 23.42
N ALA A 147 -15.35 -14.33 22.63
CA ALA A 147 -15.63 -15.77 22.54
C ALA A 147 -15.28 -16.53 23.83
N GLY A 148 -14.22 -16.09 24.50
CA GLY A 148 -13.61 -16.78 25.63
C GLY A 148 -12.76 -18.00 25.23
N LYS A 149 -11.94 -18.47 26.18
CA LYS A 149 -10.86 -19.45 25.98
C LYS A 149 -11.29 -20.75 25.27
N GLN A 150 -12.53 -21.20 25.48
CA GLN A 150 -13.01 -22.47 24.96
C GLN A 150 -13.60 -22.38 23.55
N LYS A 151 -13.77 -21.17 23.00
CA LYS A 151 -14.47 -20.94 21.72
C LYS A 151 -13.59 -20.23 20.69
N ALA A 152 -12.27 -20.45 20.70
CA ALA A 152 -11.36 -19.90 19.70
C ALA A 152 -11.80 -20.14 18.24
N PRO A 153 -12.35 -21.32 17.85
CA PRO A 153 -12.92 -21.50 16.50
C PRO A 153 -14.03 -20.53 16.14
N LEU A 154 -14.88 -20.15 17.10
CA LEU A 154 -15.96 -19.19 16.87
C LEU A 154 -15.40 -17.77 16.70
N ALA A 155 -14.37 -17.41 17.48
CA ALA A 155 -13.67 -16.14 17.36
C ALA A 155 -13.07 -15.94 15.97
N LEU A 156 -12.37 -16.96 15.43
CA LEU A 156 -11.72 -16.83 14.11
C LEU A 156 -12.73 -16.70 12.97
N LYS A 157 -13.87 -17.41 13.07
CA LYS A 157 -14.97 -17.26 12.10
C LYS A 157 -15.61 -15.87 12.16
N ALA A 158 -15.81 -15.33 13.37
CA ALA A 158 -16.35 -13.98 13.54
C ALA A 158 -15.38 -12.91 13.03
N PHE A 159 -14.08 -13.07 13.31
CA PHE A 159 -13.02 -12.24 12.79
C PHE A 159 -13.03 -12.19 11.26
N GLU A 160 -13.00 -13.35 10.60
CA GLU A 160 -13.05 -13.43 9.14
C GLU A 160 -14.31 -12.76 8.59
N ALA A 161 -15.49 -13.08 9.16
CA ALA A 161 -16.76 -12.50 8.73
C ALA A 161 -16.83 -10.96 8.86
N MET A 162 -16.13 -10.38 9.85
CA MET A 162 -16.08 -8.92 10.03
C MET A 162 -15.07 -8.22 9.11
N ARG A 163 -13.99 -8.91 8.74
CA ARG A 163 -12.85 -8.30 8.06
C ARG A 163 -12.82 -8.55 6.56
N TYR A 164 -13.27 -9.72 6.11
CA TYR A 164 -13.04 -10.21 4.76
C TYR A 164 -13.51 -9.23 3.67
N ASP A 165 -14.78 -8.83 3.70
CA ASP A 165 -15.34 -7.94 2.68
C ASP A 165 -14.74 -6.53 2.73
N ARG A 166 -14.46 -6.02 3.93
CA ARG A 166 -13.81 -4.72 4.12
C ARG A 166 -12.40 -4.71 3.53
N VAL A 167 -11.60 -5.72 3.85
CA VAL A 167 -10.24 -5.85 3.35
C VAL A 167 -10.23 -6.04 1.84
N LYS A 168 -11.12 -6.87 1.30
CA LYS A 168 -11.28 -7.06 -0.15
C LYS A 168 -11.64 -5.75 -0.86
N ALA A 169 -12.54 -4.95 -0.29
CA ALA A 169 -12.88 -3.63 -0.82
C ALA A 169 -11.67 -2.68 -0.78
N ALA A 170 -10.91 -2.68 0.32
CA ALA A 170 -9.70 -1.88 0.46
C ALA A 170 -8.62 -2.31 -0.55
N GLN A 171 -8.40 -3.61 -0.74
CA GLN A 171 -7.43 -4.16 -1.68
C GLN A 171 -7.72 -3.69 -3.11
N LYS A 172 -8.99 -3.68 -3.50
CA LYS A 172 -9.43 -3.22 -4.83
C LYS A 172 -9.13 -1.74 -5.10
N THR A 173 -9.02 -0.92 -4.06
CA THR A 173 -8.64 0.50 -4.24
C THR A 173 -7.23 0.65 -4.83
N GLY A 174 -6.31 -0.26 -4.51
CA GLY A 174 -4.95 -0.25 -5.05
C GLY A 174 -4.95 -0.45 -6.57
N GLU A 175 -5.70 -1.45 -7.06
CA GLU A 175 -5.85 -1.67 -8.50
C GLU A 175 -6.51 -0.46 -9.18
N THR A 176 -7.58 0.05 -8.58
CA THR A 176 -8.34 1.19 -9.12
C THR A 176 -7.47 2.44 -9.24
N THR A 177 -6.66 2.73 -8.21
CA THR A 177 -5.73 3.87 -8.21
C THR A 177 -4.61 3.70 -9.22
N ARG A 178 -3.97 2.51 -9.27
CA ARG A 178 -2.92 2.22 -10.26
C ARG A 178 -3.47 2.39 -11.68
N ASP A 179 -4.60 1.76 -11.99
CA ASP A 179 -5.21 1.84 -13.32
C ASP A 179 -5.60 3.26 -13.69
N LYS A 180 -6.12 4.04 -12.72
CA LYS A 180 -6.42 5.46 -12.92
C LYS A 180 -5.17 6.26 -13.32
N TRP A 181 -4.03 6.00 -12.67
CA TRP A 181 -2.77 6.68 -12.96
C TRP A 181 -2.15 6.22 -14.28
N HIS A 182 -2.05 4.91 -14.48
CA HIS A 182 -1.34 4.29 -15.60
C HIS A 182 -2.09 4.39 -16.93
N LYS A 183 -3.41 4.56 -16.89
CA LYS A 183 -4.28 4.67 -18.07
C LYS A 183 -4.91 6.05 -18.19
N ALA A 184 -4.33 7.06 -17.53
CA ALA A 184 -4.86 8.42 -17.52
C ALA A 184 -4.83 9.05 -18.92
N ASP A 185 -5.89 9.76 -19.27
CA ASP A 185 -5.86 10.74 -20.35
C ASP A 185 -5.28 12.05 -19.81
N PHE A 186 -3.99 12.27 -20.06
CA PHE A 186 -3.28 13.44 -19.52
C PHE A 186 -3.75 14.77 -20.11
N ASP A 187 -4.38 14.79 -21.29
CA ASP A 187 -4.97 16.01 -21.84
C ASP A 187 -6.27 16.37 -21.11
N ARG A 188 -6.99 15.37 -20.63
CA ARG A 188 -8.09 15.58 -19.68
C ARG A 188 -7.58 15.99 -18.30
N VAL A 189 -6.54 15.35 -17.78
CA VAL A 189 -5.98 15.69 -16.45
C VAL A 189 -5.48 17.14 -16.41
N LYS A 190 -4.87 17.66 -17.48
CA LYS A 190 -4.50 19.09 -17.56
C LYS A 190 -5.69 20.04 -17.35
N LYS A 191 -6.89 19.63 -17.78
CA LYS A 191 -8.13 20.42 -17.64
C LYS A 191 -8.80 20.22 -16.28
N ASP A 192 -8.63 19.04 -15.67
CA ASP A 192 -9.17 18.68 -14.37
C ASP A 192 -8.12 17.89 -13.54
N PRO A 193 -7.19 18.59 -12.86
CA PRO A 193 -6.14 17.94 -12.08
C PRO A 193 -6.66 17.16 -10.87
N GLU A 194 -7.87 17.45 -10.38
CA GLU A 194 -8.44 16.72 -9.23
C GLU A 194 -8.81 15.28 -9.61
N SER A 195 -9.12 15.03 -10.89
CA SER A 195 -9.52 13.72 -11.38
C SER A 195 -8.50 12.60 -11.11
N ILE A 196 -7.21 12.95 -11.01
CA ILE A 196 -6.11 11.99 -10.85
C ILE A 196 -5.68 11.79 -9.40
N LYS A 197 -6.12 12.68 -8.49
CA LYS A 197 -5.70 12.61 -7.08
C LYS A 197 -6.19 11.34 -6.40
N LEU A 198 -5.41 10.92 -5.41
CA LEU A 198 -5.76 9.80 -4.55
C LEU A 198 -6.97 10.19 -3.69
N LYS A 199 -8.00 9.35 -3.69
CA LYS A 199 -9.21 9.62 -2.93
C LYS A 199 -8.99 9.28 -1.47
N ARG A 200 -9.36 10.21 -0.58
CA ARG A 200 -9.39 9.99 0.87
C ARG A 200 -10.75 9.44 1.25
N GLU A 201 -10.93 8.14 1.08
CA GLU A 201 -12.22 7.46 1.29
C GLU A 201 -12.57 7.43 2.79
N GLU A 202 -13.64 8.13 3.20
CA GLU A 202 -14.03 8.27 4.61
C GLU A 202 -14.35 6.92 5.27
N TRP A 203 -14.96 5.99 4.53
CA TRP A 203 -15.28 4.65 5.02
C TRP A 203 -14.03 3.84 5.39
N ILE A 204 -12.87 4.19 4.80
CA ILE A 204 -11.57 3.61 5.17
C ILE A 204 -11.02 4.37 6.38
N LEU A 205 -10.83 5.68 6.24
CA LEU A 205 -10.05 6.51 7.17
C LEU A 205 -10.70 6.72 8.54
N ASN A 206 -12.03 6.71 8.61
CA ASN A 206 -12.77 6.99 9.85
C ASN A 206 -13.25 5.71 10.55
N HIS A 207 -12.81 4.54 10.10
CA HIS A 207 -13.24 3.26 10.67
C HIS A 207 -12.44 2.93 11.93
N ASP A 208 -13.15 2.62 13.01
CA ASP A 208 -12.59 2.05 14.23
C ASP A 208 -12.86 0.54 14.23
N ALA A 209 -11.83 -0.26 13.92
CA ALA A 209 -11.95 -1.71 13.82
C ALA A 209 -12.25 -2.37 15.17
N GLU A 210 -11.75 -1.80 16.27
CA GLU A 210 -11.98 -2.34 17.62
C GLU A 210 -13.43 -2.10 18.04
N ALA A 211 -13.90 -0.86 17.97
CA ALA A 211 -15.27 -0.51 18.29
C ALA A 211 -16.26 -1.24 17.38
N HIS A 212 -15.96 -1.36 16.08
CA HIS A 212 -16.76 -2.11 15.14
C HIS A 212 -16.90 -3.58 15.54
N ALA A 213 -15.81 -4.22 15.99
CA ALA A 213 -15.83 -5.62 16.43
C ALA A 213 -16.73 -5.82 17.65
N TYR A 214 -16.61 -4.97 18.68
CA TYR A 214 -17.49 -5.01 19.86
C TYR A 214 -18.97 -4.82 19.50
N GLN A 215 -19.27 -3.83 18.67
CA GLN A 215 -20.65 -3.47 18.31
C GLN A 215 -21.34 -4.56 17.46
N ASN A 216 -20.58 -5.23 16.60
CA ASN A 216 -21.15 -6.19 15.65
C ASN A 216 -21.06 -7.66 16.10
N TRP A 217 -20.37 -7.95 17.21
CA TRP A 217 -20.17 -9.31 17.72
C TRP A 217 -21.46 -10.14 17.75
N SER A 218 -22.47 -9.68 18.48
CA SER A 218 -23.73 -10.44 18.65
C SER A 218 -24.43 -10.73 17.33
N LYS A 219 -24.42 -9.77 16.39
CA LYS A 219 -25.01 -9.91 15.06
C LYS A 219 -24.26 -10.94 14.22
N VAL A 220 -22.93 -10.86 14.20
CA VAL A 220 -22.07 -11.78 13.43
C VAL A 220 -22.19 -13.20 13.97
N ILE A 221 -22.17 -13.39 15.30
CA ILE A 221 -22.32 -14.72 15.90
C ILE A 221 -23.67 -15.36 15.55
N ALA A 222 -24.77 -14.58 15.57
CA ALA A 222 -26.07 -15.09 15.16
C ALA A 222 -26.06 -15.56 13.69
N SER A 223 -25.39 -14.83 12.79
CA SER A 223 -25.27 -15.24 11.37
C SER A 223 -24.44 -16.51 11.14
N LEU A 224 -23.54 -16.86 12.05
CA LEU A 224 -22.67 -18.05 11.95
C LEU A 224 -23.31 -19.33 12.50
N GLN A 225 -24.50 -19.24 13.12
CA GLN A 225 -25.23 -20.36 13.69
C GLN A 225 -26.32 -20.93 12.75
N HIS A 226 -26.51 -20.28 11.61
CA HIS A 226 -27.41 -20.70 10.53
C HIS A 226 -26.61 -21.19 9.33
#